data_AF-A0A3B1DX57-F1
#
_entry.id   AF-A0A3B1DX57-F1
#
_cell.length_a   1.000
_cell.length_b   1.000
_cell.length_c   1.000
_cell.angle_alpha   90.00
_cell.angle_beta   90.00
_cell.angle_gamma   90.00
#
_symmetry.space_group_name_H-M   'P 1'
#
loop_
_entity.id
_entity.type
_entity.pdbx_description
1 polymer ?
#
loop_
_entity_poly.entity_id
_entity_poly.type
_entity_poly.pdbx_seq_one_letter_code
_entity_poly.pdbx_strand_id
1 'polypeptide(L)' 'MISSQTCPICKKELSANTTMLSPLFPFCSKRCKQVDLLRWDNEEYAVVDPISPENMTEEMAEQFEEEIQKKIDRMEEGSF' A
#
# COMPACT_ATOMS: atom_id res chain seq x y z
N MET A 1 -10.82 21.20 -15.11
CA MET A 1 -9.45 21.76 -15.11
C MET A 1 -8.48 20.60 -15.19
N ILE A 2 -7.55 20.59 -16.15
CA ILE A 2 -6.54 19.53 -16.27
C ILE A 2 -5.37 19.94 -15.36
N SER A 3 -5.11 19.15 -14.31
CA SER A 3 -3.98 19.39 -13.39
C SER A 3 -2.67 19.05 -14.10
N SER A 4 -1.63 19.87 -13.90
CA SER A 4 -0.27 19.54 -14.36
C SER A 4 0.24 18.32 -13.58
N GLN A 5 0.87 17.37 -14.29
CA GLN A 5 1.44 16.18 -13.67
C GLN A 5 2.75 16.55 -12.98
N THR A 6 2.97 16.08 -11.76
CA THR A 6 4.16 16.39 -10.96
C THR A 6 4.95 15.12 -10.64
N CYS A 7 6.27 15.25 -10.53
CA CYS A 7 7.11 14.13 -10.13
C CYS A 7 6.80 13.72 -8.68
N PRO A 8 6.50 12.44 -8.39
CA PRO A 8 6.10 12.03 -7.05
C PRO A 8 7.22 12.22 -6.00
N ILE A 9 8.49 12.22 -6.43
CA ILE A 9 9.68 12.28 -5.57
C ILE A 9 10.09 13.70 -5.21
N CYS A 10 10.13 14.61 -6.17
CA CYS A 10 10.63 15.98 -5.96
C CYS A 10 9.58 17.08 -6.21
N LYS A 11 8.35 16.70 -6.57
CA LYS A 11 7.21 17.59 -6.87
C LYS A 11 7.41 18.58 -8.01
N LYS A 12 8.51 18.48 -8.76
CA LYS A 12 8.74 19.27 -9.97
C LYS A 12 7.67 18.97 -11.02
N GLU A 13 7.14 20.01 -11.66
CA GLU A 13 6.25 19.88 -12.81
C GLU A 13 6.92 19.11 -13.94
N LEU A 14 6.20 18.14 -14.49
CA LEU A 14 6.67 17.40 -15.64
C LEU A 14 6.51 18.28 -16.89
N SER A 15 7.59 18.40 -17.66
CA SER A 15 7.57 19.06 -18.98
C SER A 15 6.55 18.37 -19.90
N ALA A 16 5.94 19.09 -20.84
CA ALA A 16 5.08 18.54 -21.88
C ALA A 16 5.74 17.39 -22.68
N ASN A 17 7.08 17.34 -22.73
CA ASN A 17 7.85 16.27 -23.38
C ASN A 17 7.93 14.99 -22.53
N THR A 18 7.61 15.06 -21.24
CA THR A 18 7.52 13.89 -20.35
C THR A 18 6.12 13.30 -20.47
N THR A 19 5.87 12.68 -21.61
CA THR A 19 4.62 11.97 -21.90
C THR A 19 4.58 10.64 -21.15
N MET A 20 3.39 10.04 -20.99
CA MET A 20 3.23 8.66 -20.48
C MET A 20 4.06 7.61 -21.25
N LEU A 21 4.51 7.91 -22.47
CA LEU A 21 5.38 7.05 -23.28
C LEU A 21 6.87 7.15 -22.90
N SER A 22 7.26 8.11 -22.08
CA SER A 22 8.65 8.25 -21.63
C SER A 22 9.02 7.12 -20.66
N PRO A 23 10.18 6.46 -20.81
CA PRO A 23 10.67 5.45 -19.85
C PRO A 23 10.91 5.98 -18.43
N LEU A 24 10.98 7.31 -18.31
CA LEU A 24 11.15 8.00 -17.04
C LEU A 24 9.82 8.40 -16.41
N PHE A 25 8.70 8.44 -17.14
CA PHE A 25 7.40 8.76 -16.55
C PHE A 25 7.06 7.72 -15.45
N PRO A 26 6.57 8.13 -14.25
CA PRO A 26 6.12 9.48 -13.85
C PRO A 26 7.19 10.39 -13.21
N PHE A 27 8.48 10.09 -13.37
CA PHE A 27 9.60 10.82 -12.78
C PHE A 27 10.21 11.87 -13.72
N CYS A 28 10.73 12.96 -13.15
CA CYS A 28 11.41 14.01 -13.92
C CYS A 28 12.83 13.64 -14.37
N SER A 29 13.43 12.58 -13.80
CA SER A 29 14.81 12.17 -14.07
C SER A 29 15.09 10.74 -13.62
N LYS A 30 16.17 10.15 -14.15
CA LYS A 30 16.68 8.84 -13.71
C LYS A 30 17.00 8.82 -12.21
N ARG A 31 17.52 9.91 -11.67
CA ARG A 31 17.80 10.04 -10.22
C ARG A 31 16.53 9.86 -9.39
N CYS A 32 15.43 10.53 -9.75
CA CYS A 32 14.17 10.40 -9.03
C CYS A 32 13.61 8.98 -9.10
N LYS A 33 13.70 8.31 -10.26
CA LYS A 33 13.32 6.90 -10.40
C LYS A 33 14.14 5.98 -9.47
N GLN A 34 15.45 6.23 -9.33
CA GLN A 34 16.30 5.44 -8.44
C GLN A 34 16.01 5.70 -6.96
N VAL A 35 15.73 6.96 -6.59
CA VAL A 35 15.33 7.29 -5.22
C VAL A 35 14.02 6.59 -4.84
N ASP A 36 13.04 6.59 -5.75
CA ASP A 36 11.78 5.85 -5.52
C ASP A 36 12.05 4.36 -5.27
N LEU A 37 12.87 3.74 -6.12
CA LEU A 37 13.25 2.34 -5.96
C LEU A 37 13.91 2.06 -4.60
N LEU A 38 14.80 2.93 -4.13
CA LEU A 38 15.42 2.80 -2.82
C LEU A 38 14.41 2.90 -1.68
N ARG A 39 13.38 3.76 -1.81
CA ARG A 39 12.30 3.85 -0.81
C ARG A 39 11.47 2.57 -0.73
N TRP A 40 11.23 1.94 -1.87
CA TRP A 40 10.59 0.62 -1.93
C TRP A 40 11.47 -0.44 -1.25
N ASP A 41 12.76 -0.48 -1.58
CA ASP A 41 13.73 -1.43 -1.01
C ASP A 41 13.88 -1.26 0.52
N ASN A 42 13.81 -0.01 1.00
CA ASN A 42 13.88 0.33 2.42
C ASN A 42 12.53 0.24 3.16
N GLU A 43 11.46 -0.25 2.52
CA GLU A 43 10.11 -0.34 3.12
C GLU A 43 9.58 1.01 3.65
N GLU A 44 9.96 2.13 3.02
CA GLU A 44 9.50 3.47 3.43
C GLU A 44 8.05 3.77 3.01
N TYR A 45 7.45 2.92 2.17
CA TYR A 45 6.06 3.03 1.77
C TYR A 45 5.19 2.09 2.61
N ALA A 46 4.34 2.67 3.44
CA ALA A 46 3.37 1.94 4.26
C ALA A 46 1.94 2.40 3.96
N VAL A 47 1.03 1.44 3.82
CA VAL A 47 -0.40 1.70 3.91
C VAL A 47 -0.74 1.60 5.39
N VAL A 48 -1.12 2.73 5.99
CA VAL A 48 -1.47 2.80 7.41
C VAL A 48 -2.95 3.10 7.51
N ASP A 49 -3.67 2.23 8.19
CA ASP A 49 -5.03 2.51 8.58
C ASP A 49 -5.03 3.33 9.88
N PRO A 50 -5.92 4.32 9.99
CA PRO A 50 -6.05 5.07 11.22
C PRO A 50 -6.49 4.13 12.35
N ILE A 51 -5.85 4.25 13.50
CA ILE A 51 -6.31 3.57 14.71
C ILE A 51 -7.59 4.27 15.16
N SER A 52 -8.73 3.61 14.98
CA SER A 52 -10.02 4.05 15.48
C SER A 52 -10.67 2.96 16.32
N PRO A 53 -11.56 3.31 17.28
CA PRO A 53 -12.33 2.32 18.02
C PRO A 53 -13.07 1.36 17.10
N GLU A 54 -13.63 1.87 16.00
CA GLU A 54 -14.40 1.07 15.04
C GLU A 54 -13.52 0.00 14.37
N ASN A 55 -12.36 0.40 13.83
CA ASN A 55 -11.43 -0.52 13.16
C ASN A 55 -10.90 -1.58 14.14
N MET A 56 -10.57 -1.19 15.37
CA MET A 56 -10.12 -2.14 16.40
C MET A 56 -11.22 -3.14 16.77
N THR A 57 -12.48 -2.71 16.87
CA THR A 57 -13.59 -3.62 17.20
C THR A 57 -13.87 -4.62 16.08
N GLU A 58 -13.75 -4.20 14.83
CA GLU A 58 -13.92 -5.07 13.65
C GLU A 58 -12.81 -6.12 13.60
N GLU A 59 -11.54 -5.70 13.72
CA GLU A 59 -10.39 -6.62 13.79
C GLU A 59 -10.51 -7.64 14.94
N MET A 60 -10.93 -7.20 16.12
CA MET A 60 -11.14 -8.08 17.28
C MET A 60 -12.28 -9.09 17.06
N ALA A 61 -13.35 -8.68 16.37
CA ALA A 61 -14.48 -9.56 16.06
C ALA A 61 -14.06 -10.65 15.05
N GLU A 62 -13.35 -10.27 13.98
CA GLU A 62 -12.82 -11.20 12.99
C GLU A 62 -11.89 -12.25 13.64
N GLN A 63 -10.97 -11.81 14.50
CA GLN A 63 -10.08 -12.71 15.24
C GLN A 63 -10.86 -13.70 16.13
N PHE A 64 -11.92 -13.24 16.78
CA PHE A 64 -12.75 -14.08 17.63
C PHE A 64 -13.51 -15.14 16.82
N GLU A 65 -14.05 -14.75 15.65
CA GLU A 65 -14.72 -15.67 14.72
C GLU A 65 -13.76 -16.75 14.20
N GLU A 66 -12.55 -16.37 13.79
CA GLU A 66 -11.53 -17.33 13.38
C GLU A 66 -11.17 -18.32 14.49
N GLU A 67 -11.02 -17.85 15.74
CA GLU A 67 -10.72 -18.72 16.87
C GLU A 67 -11.86 -19.66 17.23
N ILE A 68 -13.11 -19.21 17.08
CA ILE A 68 -14.27 -20.09 17.20
C ILE A 68 -14.23 -21.17 16.12
N GLN A 69 -14.02 -20.79 14.86
CA GLN A 69 -13.98 -21.76 13.75
C GLN A 69 -12.89 -22.81 13.97
N LYS A 70 -11.66 -22.39 14.32
CA LYS A 70 -10.56 -23.31 14.64
C LYS A 70 -10.91 -24.27 15.78
N LYS A 71 -11.70 -23.84 16.77
CA LYS A 71 -12.16 -24.72 17.86
C LYS A 71 -13.18 -25.73 17.37
N ILE A 72 -14.12 -25.31 16.51
CA ILE A 72 -15.11 -26.20 15.90
C ILE A 72 -14.39 -27.27 15.07
N ASP A 73 -13.47 -26.88 14.19
CA ASP A 73 -12.73 -27.80 13.33
C ASP A 73 -11.96 -28.85 14.15
N ARG A 74 -11.27 -28.43 15.22
CA ARG A 74 -10.57 -29.36 16.13
C ARG A 74 -11.51 -30.33 16.85
N MET A 75 -12.72 -29.89 17.18
CA MET A 75 -13.72 -30.75 17.82
C MET A 75 -14.29 -31.79 16.85
N GLU A 76 -14.43 -31.43 15.57
CA GLU A 76 -14.87 -32.36 14.51
C GLU A 76 -13.76 -33.36 14.14
N GLU A 77 -12.50 -32.93 14.10
CA GLU A 77 -11.35 -33.83 13.85
C GLU A 77 -11.10 -34.83 14.99
N GLY A 78 -11.43 -34.45 16.23
CA GLY A 78 -11.26 -35.29 17.43
C GLY A 78 -12.42 -36.24 17.72
N SER A 79 -13.48 -36.27 16.89
CA SER A 79 -14.68 -37.08 17.13
C SER A 79 -14.71 -38.42 16.36
N PHE A 80 -13.56 -38.95 15.95
CA PHE A 80 -13.43 -40.32 15.43
C PHE A 80 -12.81 -41.28 16.47
#